data_AF-A0A7S1GB34-F1
#
_entry.id   AF-A0A7S1GB34-F1
#
_cell.length_a   1.000
_cell.length_b   1.000
_cell.length_c   1.000
_cell.angle_alpha   90.00
_cell.angle_beta   90.00
_cell.angle_gamma   90.00
#
_symmetry.space_group_name_H-M   'P 1'
#
loop_
_entity.id
_entity.type
_entity.pdbx_description
1 polymer ?
#
loop_
_entity_poly.entity_id
_entity_poly.type
_entity_poly.pdbx_seq_one_letter_code
_entity_poly.pdbx_strand_id
1 'polypeptide(L)'
;ATLMVVVAALLRMQGSRARTREEMRRKRLTGGVAGAASSLRVAQLFVYPIKACQPVAVREARVSPFGLHLDREWVVVRDGQALTQLLGPPLATVTPTLA
;
A
#
# COMPACT_ATOMS: atom_id res chain seq x y z
N ALA A 1 -31.51 6.76 -35.48
CA ALA A 1 -30.88 8.10 -35.45
C ALA A 1 -30.40 8.52 -34.05
N THR A 2 -31.07 8.10 -32.96
CA THR A 2 -30.72 8.51 -31.58
C THR A 2 -29.45 7.86 -31.00
N LEU A 3 -29.05 6.67 -31.49
CA LEU A 3 -27.89 5.94 -30.94
C LEU A 3 -26.52 6.54 -31.35
N MET A 4 -26.45 7.30 -32.45
CA MET A 4 -25.20 7.90 -32.95
C MET A 4 -24.76 9.16 -32.19
N VAL A 5 -25.70 9.87 -31.55
CA VAL A 5 -25.39 11.12 -30.83
C VAL A 5 -24.70 10.84 -29.49
N VAL A 6 -25.03 9.73 -28.83
CA VAL A 6 -24.43 9.36 -27.53
C VAL A 6 -22.97 8.95 -27.70
N VAL A 7 -22.61 8.26 -28.79
CA VAL A 7 -21.21 7.86 -29.06
C VAL A 7 -20.34 9.08 -29.39
N ALA A 8 -20.88 10.08 -30.11
CA ALA A 8 -20.14 11.31 -30.40
C ALA A 8 -19.92 12.20 -29.15
N ALA A 9 -20.86 12.19 -28.20
CA ALA A 9 -20.70 12.90 -26.93
C ALA A 9 -19.67 12.24 -26.01
N LEU A 10 -19.58 10.90 -26.01
CA LEU A 10 -18.55 10.17 -25.25
C LEU A 10 -17.14 10.31 -25.85
N LEU A 11 -17.02 10.58 -27.15
CA LEU A 11 -15.74 10.81 -27.83
C LEU A 11 -15.29 12.29 -27.85
N ARG A 12 -16.15 13.24 -27.45
CA ARG A 12 -15.86 14.69 -27.42
C ARG A 12 -15.52 15.26 -26.04
N MET A 13 -15.31 14.41 -25.02
CA MET A 13 -14.76 14.81 -23.72
C MET A 13 -13.29 14.40 -23.50
N GLN A 14 -12.58 14.09 -24.58
CA GLN A 14 -11.13 13.90 -24.59
C GLN A 14 -10.44 15.24 -24.93
N GLY A 15 -10.23 16.11 -23.95
CA GLY A 15 -9.52 17.37 -24.22
C GLY A 15 -9.54 18.47 -23.19
N SER A 16 -9.40 18.16 -21.90
CA SER A 16 -8.91 19.12 -20.90
C SER A 16 -7.69 18.48 -20.27
N ARG A 17 -6.49 18.97 -20.59
CA ARG A 17 -5.19 18.49 -20.07
C ARG A 17 -4.99 18.93 -18.61
N ALA A 18 -5.95 18.60 -17.74
CA ALA A 18 -5.73 18.56 -16.31
C ALA A 18 -4.91 17.29 -16.03
N ARG A 19 -3.58 17.45 -15.89
CA ARG A 19 -2.68 16.37 -15.49
C ARG A 19 -3.32 15.60 -14.33
N THR A 20 -3.65 14.34 -14.53
CA THR A 20 -4.35 13.56 -13.51
C THR A 20 -3.46 13.47 -12.27
N ARG A 21 -4.06 13.39 -11.08
CA ARG A 21 -3.33 13.23 -9.81
C ARG A 21 -2.38 12.02 -9.85
N GLU A 22 -2.73 11.02 -10.65
CA GLU A 22 -1.94 9.82 -10.96
C GLU A 22 -0.74 10.11 -11.85
N GLU A 23 -0.89 10.92 -12.90
CA GLU A 23 0.20 11.41 -13.75
C GLU A 23 1.18 12.30 -12.96
N MET A 24 0.66 13.13 -12.04
CA MET A 24 1.46 13.95 -11.14
C MET A 24 2.21 13.09 -10.09
N ARG A 25 1.58 12.01 -9.58
CA ARG A 25 2.21 11.01 -8.70
C ARG A 25 3.30 10.24 -9.44
N ARG A 26 3.05 9.84 -10.69
CA ARG A 26 4.01 9.17 -11.56
C ARG A 26 5.22 10.05 -11.83
N LYS A 27 5.02 11.35 -12.08
CA LYS A 27 6.09 12.33 -12.30
C LYS A 27 6.93 12.60 -11.04
N ARG A 28 6.33 12.54 -9.85
CA ARG A 28 7.05 12.59 -8.56
C ARG A 28 7.89 11.34 -8.31
N LEU A 29 7.41 10.16 -8.74
CA LEU A 29 8.15 8.91 -8.63
C LEU A 29 9.31 8.79 -9.64
N THR A 30 9.20 9.45 -10.80
CA THR A 30 10.27 9.52 -11.81
C THR A 30 11.22 10.71 -11.63
N GLY A 31 10.95 11.59 -10.66
CA GLY A 31 11.85 12.68 -10.26
C GLY A 31 13.02 12.14 -9.46
N GLY A 32 13.82 11.26 -10.08
CA GLY A 32 15.02 10.70 -9.48
C GLY A 32 16.07 11.79 -9.32
N VAL A 33 16.62 11.88 -8.10
CA VAL A 33 17.94 12.48 -7.90
C VAL A 33 18.91 11.58 -8.66
N ALA A 34 19.34 12.02 -9.84
CA ALA A 34 20.41 11.38 -10.57
C ALA A 34 21.72 11.58 -9.78
N GLY A 35 22.44 10.48 -9.51
CA GLY A 35 23.89 10.55 -9.28
C GLY A 35 24.38 10.57 -7.84
N ALA A 36 24.00 9.57 -7.05
CA ALA A 36 24.93 8.82 -6.21
C ALA A 36 24.29 7.47 -5.97
N ALA A 37 24.94 6.37 -6.34
CA ALA A 37 24.55 5.06 -5.86
C ALA A 37 24.79 5.06 -4.35
N SER A 38 23.82 5.56 -3.59
CA SER A 38 23.84 5.48 -2.15
C SER A 38 23.85 3.98 -1.83
N SER A 39 24.92 3.53 -1.17
CA SER A 39 25.12 2.14 -0.76
C SER A 39 24.19 1.79 0.42
N LEU A 40 22.92 2.18 0.31
CA LEU A 40 21.90 1.88 1.29
C LEU A 40 21.60 0.39 1.21
N ARG A 41 21.81 -0.30 2.33
CA ARG A 41 21.40 -1.68 2.50
C ARG A 41 20.24 -1.72 3.47
N VAL A 42 19.25 -2.56 3.16
CA VAL A 42 18.18 -2.89 4.10
C VAL A 42 18.82 -3.64 5.27
N ALA A 43 18.78 -3.06 6.46
CA ALA A 43 19.37 -3.67 7.65
C ALA A 43 18.53 -4.86 8.14
N GLN A 44 17.20 -4.71 8.15
CA GLN A 44 16.24 -5.72 8.59
C GLN A 44 14.92 -5.53 7.85
N LEU A 45 14.17 -6.62 7.70
CA LEU A 45 12.84 -6.64 7.13
C LEU A 45 11.89 -7.30 8.10
N PHE A 46 10.74 -6.67 8.31
CA PHE A 46 9.71 -7.12 9.23
C PHE A 46 8.36 -7.12 8.52
N VAL A 47 7.56 -8.14 8.83
CA VAL A 47 6.16 -8.22 8.45
C VAL A 47 5.34 -8.25 9.74
N TYR A 48 4.17 -7.60 9.73
CA TYR A 48 3.22 -7.65 10.84
C TYR A 48 1.96 -8.41 10.41
N PRO A 49 1.94 -9.76 10.45
CA PRO A 49 0.82 -10.55 9.94
C PRO A 49 -0.52 -10.15 10.54
N ILE A 50 -0.50 -9.85 11.84
CA ILE A 50 -1.66 -9.41 12.60
C ILE A 50 -1.39 -7.99 13.10
N LYS A 51 -2.30 -7.06 12.80
CA LYS A 51 -2.25 -5.68 13.30
C LYS A 51 -2.16 -5.67 14.82
N ALA A 52 -1.31 -4.79 15.35
CA ALA A 52 -1.04 -4.56 16.77
C ALA A 52 -0.22 -5.64 17.50
N CYS A 53 0.13 -6.75 16.86
CA CYS A 53 1.04 -7.77 17.41
C CYS A 53 2.52 -7.49 17.11
N GLN A 54 3.43 -8.31 17.66
CA GLN A 54 4.86 -8.26 17.33
C GLN A 54 5.09 -8.57 15.83
N PRO A 55 6.16 -8.00 15.24
CA PRO A 55 6.55 -8.36 13.89
C PRO A 55 7.20 -9.74 13.83
N VAL A 56 7.23 -10.29 12.62
CA VAL A 56 8.07 -11.43 12.23
C VAL A 56 9.22 -10.90 11.39
N ALA A 57 10.46 -11.19 11.81
CA ALA A 57 11.64 -10.88 11.02
C ALA A 57 11.74 -11.84 9.82
N VAL A 58 11.97 -11.29 8.62
CA VAL A 58 12.09 -12.07 7.39
C VAL A 58 13.35 -11.66 6.62
N ARG A 59 13.88 -12.56 5.80
CA ARG A 59 15.05 -12.26 4.94
C ARG A 59 14.67 -11.57 3.64
N GLU A 60 13.48 -11.88 3.15
CA GLU A 60 12.91 -11.37 1.91
C GLU A 60 11.39 -11.33 2.04
N ALA A 61 10.74 -10.49 1.24
CA ALA A 61 9.29 -10.46 1.12
C ALA A 61 8.90 -10.04 -0.30
N ARG A 62 7.82 -10.65 -0.81
CA ARG A 62 7.23 -10.22 -2.07
C ARG A 62 6.54 -8.87 -1.88
N VAL A 63 6.83 -7.92 -2.76
CA VAL A 63 6.12 -6.63 -2.81
C VAL A 63 4.89 -6.77 -3.69
N SER A 64 3.74 -6.33 -3.18
CA SER A 64 2.47 -6.23 -3.89
C SER A 64 2.03 -4.76 -3.98
N PRO A 65 0.99 -4.43 -4.77
CA PRO A 65 0.42 -3.08 -4.78
C PRO A 65 -0.08 -2.57 -3.41
N PHE A 66 -0.36 -3.49 -2.47
CA PHE A 66 -0.87 -3.17 -1.14
C PHE A 66 0.22 -3.16 -0.04
N GLY A 67 1.46 -3.54 -0.37
CA GLY A 67 2.56 -3.63 0.59
C GLY A 67 3.31 -4.95 0.50
N LEU A 68 4.11 -5.26 1.53
CA LEU A 68 4.76 -6.56 1.65
C LEU A 68 3.68 -7.64 1.82
N HIS A 69 3.87 -8.78 1.16
CA HIS A 69 2.99 -9.93 1.34
C HIS A 69 2.86 -10.27 2.84
N LEU A 70 1.63 -10.50 3.30
CA LEU A 70 1.26 -10.76 4.69
C LEU A 70 1.40 -9.55 5.63
N ASP A 71 1.78 -8.34 5.20
CA ASP A 71 1.81 -7.19 6.11
C ASP A 71 0.40 -6.66 6.39
N ARG A 72 -0.03 -6.82 7.65
CA ARG A 72 -1.31 -6.35 8.22
C ARG A 72 -2.54 -6.89 7.50
N GLU A 73 -2.45 -8.11 6.97
CA GLU A 73 -3.60 -8.78 6.34
C GLU A 73 -4.65 -9.24 7.37
N TRP A 74 -4.29 -9.33 8.65
CA TRP A 74 -5.19 -9.73 9.73
C TRP A 74 -5.32 -8.66 10.83
N VAL A 75 -6.44 -8.69 11.54
CA VAL A 75 -6.70 -7.84 12.70
C VAL A 75 -7.54 -8.58 13.73
N VAL A 76 -7.22 -8.39 15.01
CA VAL A 76 -8.05 -8.89 16.12
C VAL A 76 -9.26 -7.97 16.27
N VAL A 77 -10.45 -8.55 16.31
CA VAL A 77 -11.70 -7.83 16.53
C VAL A 77 -12.31 -8.26 17.86
N ARG A 78 -12.77 -7.29 18.65
CA ARG A 78 -13.55 -7.53 19.86
C ARG A 78 -14.79 -6.65 19.81
N ASP A 79 -15.96 -7.24 19.99
CA ASP A 79 -17.25 -6.54 19.98
C ASP A 79 -17.46 -5.69 18.70
N GLY A 80 -17.04 -6.23 17.55
CA GLY A 80 -17.12 -5.55 16.25
C GLY A 80 -16.10 -4.44 16.03
N GLN A 81 -15.22 -4.16 17.00
CA GLN A 81 -14.18 -3.14 16.90
C GLN A 81 -12.81 -3.77 16.66
N ALA A 82 -12.10 -3.23 15.67
CA ALA A 82 -10.71 -3.60 15.40
C ALA A 82 -9.80 -3.09 16.52
N LEU A 83 -9.08 -4.00 17.16
CA LEU A 83 -8.12 -3.64 18.21
C LEU A 83 -6.86 -3.05 17.58
N THR A 84 -6.41 -1.96 18.19
CA THR A 84 -5.13 -1.29 17.89
C THR A 84 -4.24 -1.36 19.13
N GLN A 85 -2.95 -1.03 19.04
CA GLN A 85 -2.10 -0.98 20.25
C GLN A 85 -2.60 0.04 21.29
N LEU A 86 -3.36 1.06 20.87
CA LEU A 86 -3.98 2.00 21.80
C LEU A 86 -5.14 1.37 22.57
N LEU A 87 -5.97 0.57 21.89
CA LEU A 87 -7.17 -0.05 22.47
C LEU A 87 -6.90 -1.43 23.11
N GLY A 88 -5.83 -2.10 22.70
CA GLY A 88 -5.36 -3.37 23.23
C GLY A 88 -3.83 -3.41 23.34
N PRO A 89 -3.21 -2.63 24.25
CA PRO A 89 -1.77 -2.62 24.45
C PRO A 89 -1.14 -4.01 24.65
N PRO A 90 -1.79 -4.98 25.34
CA PRO A 90 -1.23 -6.33 25.49
C PRO A 90 -1.02 -7.08 24.18
N LEU A 91 -1.71 -6.73 23.08
CA LEU A 91 -1.47 -7.38 21.78
C LEU A 91 -0.02 -7.19 21.33
N ALA A 92 0.64 -6.10 21.75
CA ALA A 92 2.03 -5.85 21.44
C ALA A 92 2.99 -6.88 22.05
N THR A 93 2.56 -7.80 22.92
CA THR A 93 3.42 -8.90 23.44
C THR A 93 3.19 -10.23 22.72
N VAL A 94 2.20 -10.31 21.83
CA VAL A 94 1.88 -11.53 21.09
C VAL A 94 2.85 -11.69 19.92
N THR A 95 3.53 -12.84 19.85
CA THR A 95 4.47 -13.19 18.76
C THR A 95 3.82 -14.13 17.75
N PRO A 96 3.44 -13.64 16.55
CA PRO A 96 2.93 -14.50 15.50
C PRO A 96 4.06 -15.32 14.84
N THR A 97 3.69 -16.46 14.26
CA THR A 97 4.58 -17.32 13.45
C THR A 97 4.04 -17.47 12.04
N LEU A 98 4.91 -17.46 11.04
CA LEU A 98 4.57 -17.81 9.66
C LEU A 98 4.78 -19.31 9.46
N ALA A 99 3.86 -19.97 8.75
CA ALA A 99 3.93 -21.39 8.41
C ALA A 99 4.73 -21.61 7.12
#